data_AF-A0A822CJQ5-F1
#
_entry.id   AF-A0A822CJQ5-F1
#
_cell.length_a   1.000
_cell.length_b   1.000
_cell.length_c   1.000
_cell.angle_alpha   90.00
_cell.angle_beta   90.00
_cell.angle_gamma   90.00
#
_symmetry.space_group_name_H-M   'P 1'
#
loop_
_entity.id
_entity.type
_entity.pdbx_description
1 polymer ?
#
loop_
_entity_poly.entity_id
_entity_poly.type
_entity_poly.pdbx_seq_one_letter_code
_entity_poly.pdbx_strand_id
1 'polypeptide(L)'
;VRRQAQIYLFTMLSHFFFSHQIILDRIIELLDKTDDVDHDEIKGCLYILLGNESFFLPTKHSWKILEKLWPSIACTKHARKLSTQNLINCIMEKIYKRFNSIAIIENINDISKQKAIDLWRKLEKHELDLYNRIHEKRIEININSYNNLMEKLASSFYNHVLTCRQQIIIMTFMLFLLQKQIQIPLSCIRVMVDFLTHENNDIRK
;
A
#
# COMPACT_ATOMS: atom_id res chain seq x y z
N VAL A 1 -16.43 -22.55 -8.25
CA VAL A 1 -15.00 -22.58 -8.68
C VAL A 1 -14.18 -21.42 -8.09
N ARG A 2 -14.40 -20.15 -8.49
CA ARG A 2 -13.59 -18.97 -8.02
C ARG A 2 -13.45 -18.86 -6.49
N ARG A 3 -14.56 -18.97 -5.75
CA ARG A 3 -14.54 -18.92 -4.27
C ARG A 3 -13.66 -20.02 -3.65
N GLN A 4 -13.74 -21.24 -4.19
CA GLN A 4 -12.95 -22.37 -3.70
C GLN A 4 -11.46 -22.16 -4.01
N ALA A 5 -11.13 -21.67 -5.20
CA ALA A 5 -9.75 -21.33 -5.56
C ALA A 5 -9.17 -20.23 -4.66
N GLN A 6 -9.96 -19.22 -4.32
CA GLN A 6 -9.56 -18.16 -3.37
C GLN A 6 -9.23 -18.70 -1.98
N ILE A 7 -10.01 -19.66 -1.47
CA ILE A 7 -9.73 -20.29 -0.17
C ILE A 7 -8.35 -20.94 -0.19
N TYR A 8 -8.06 -21.79 -1.17
CA TYR A 8 -6.75 -22.45 -1.28
C TYR A 8 -5.62 -21.45 -1.51
N LEU A 9 -5.84 -20.42 -2.35
CA LEU A 9 -4.87 -19.36 -2.57
C LEU A 9 -4.53 -18.64 -1.26
N PHE A 10 -5.52 -18.23 -0.47
CA PHE A 10 -5.27 -17.54 0.80
C PHE A 10 -4.59 -18.45 1.81
N THR A 11 -4.91 -19.75 1.84
CA THR A 11 -4.17 -20.73 2.63
C THR A 11 -2.70 -20.75 2.21
N MET A 12 -2.39 -20.87 0.92
CA MET A 12 -0.98 -20.86 0.47
C MET A 12 -0.27 -19.55 0.84
N LEU A 13 -0.92 -18.41 0.63
CA LEU A 13 -0.36 -17.09 0.93
C LEU A 13 -0.14 -16.86 2.42
N SER A 14 -0.91 -17.51 3.29
CA SER A 14 -0.73 -17.43 4.74
C SER A 14 0.36 -18.39 5.26
N HIS A 15 0.63 -19.50 4.55
CA HIS A 15 1.63 -20.48 4.97
C HIS A 15 3.04 -20.16 4.46
N PHE A 16 3.17 -19.59 3.26
CA PHE A 16 4.47 -19.31 2.65
C PHE A 16 4.84 -17.83 2.77
N PHE A 17 5.90 -17.52 3.52
CA PHE A 17 6.43 -16.17 3.61
C PHE A 17 6.79 -15.62 2.23
N PHE A 18 6.51 -14.34 2.00
CA PHE A 18 6.79 -13.60 0.75
C PHE A 18 6.09 -14.12 -0.52
N SER A 19 5.31 -15.19 -0.48
CA SER A 19 4.56 -15.73 -1.62
C SER A 19 3.60 -14.74 -2.30
N HIS A 20 3.14 -13.73 -1.56
CA HIS A 20 2.31 -12.65 -2.08
C HIS A 20 3.00 -11.79 -3.16
N GLN A 21 4.34 -11.81 -3.23
CA GLN A 21 5.08 -11.11 -4.29
C GLN A 21 4.80 -11.73 -5.67
N ILE A 22 4.50 -13.03 -5.73
CA ILE A 22 4.22 -13.76 -6.97
C ILE A 22 2.93 -13.25 -7.63
N ILE A 23 1.92 -12.90 -6.83
CA ILE A 23 0.61 -12.46 -7.32
C ILE A 23 0.51 -10.95 -7.50
N LEU A 24 1.42 -10.17 -6.90
CA LEU A 24 1.33 -8.72 -6.84
C LEU A 24 1.35 -8.09 -8.23
N ASP A 25 2.33 -8.45 -9.05
CA ASP A 25 2.48 -7.85 -10.38
C ASP A 25 1.29 -8.19 -11.30
N ARG A 26 0.74 -9.41 -11.19
CA ARG A 26 -0.48 -9.80 -11.92
C ARG A 26 -1.72 -9.04 -11.46
N ILE A 27 -1.85 -8.78 -10.16
CA ILE A 27 -2.95 -7.97 -9.61
C ILE A 27 -2.87 -6.54 -10.16
N ILE A 28 -1.68 -5.93 -10.14
CA ILE A 28 -1.45 -4.57 -10.65
C ILE A 28 -1.79 -4.51 -12.14
N GLU A 29 -1.29 -5.46 -12.93
CA GLU A 29 -1.60 -5.57 -14.36
C GLU A 29 -3.11 -5.61 -14.61
N LEU A 30 -3.87 -6.40 -13.84
CA LEU A 30 -5.33 -6.48 -13.99
C LEU A 30 -6.06 -5.19 -13.59
N LEU A 31 -5.55 -4.45 -12.60
CA LEU A 31 -6.16 -3.18 -12.16
C LEU A 31 -5.90 -2.03 -13.13
N ASP A 32 -4.72 -2.01 -13.74
CA ASP A 32 -4.19 -0.91 -14.56
C ASP A 32 -4.43 -1.07 -16.06
N LYS A 33 -5.00 -2.20 -16.50
CA LYS A 33 -5.35 -2.43 -17.91
C LYS A 33 -6.23 -1.28 -18.45
N THR A 34 -5.94 -0.87 -19.68
CA THR A 34 -6.69 0.22 -20.34
C THR A 34 -7.85 -0.29 -21.17
N ASP A 35 -7.78 -1.54 -21.61
CA ASP A 35 -8.75 -2.19 -22.48
C ASP A 35 -9.87 -2.85 -21.68
N ASP A 36 -10.95 -3.24 -22.35
CA ASP A 36 -12.05 -3.96 -21.70
C ASP A 36 -11.59 -5.34 -21.21
N VAL A 37 -11.20 -5.38 -19.93
CA VAL A 37 -10.94 -6.61 -19.18
C VAL A 37 -12.27 -7.30 -18.90
N ASP A 38 -12.27 -8.63 -18.97
CA ASP A 38 -13.43 -9.41 -18.55
C ASP A 38 -13.82 -9.02 -17.11
N HIS A 39 -15.10 -8.66 -16.97
CA HIS A 39 -15.67 -8.24 -15.71
C HIS A 39 -15.51 -9.30 -14.62
N ASP A 40 -15.51 -10.58 -14.99
CA ASP A 40 -15.35 -11.67 -14.05
C ASP A 40 -13.91 -11.80 -13.54
N GLU A 41 -12.91 -11.43 -14.34
CA GLU A 41 -11.51 -11.33 -13.92
C GLU A 41 -11.31 -10.19 -12.93
N ILE A 42 -11.81 -8.99 -13.25
CA ILE A 42 -11.72 -7.82 -12.35
C ILE A 42 -12.41 -8.11 -11.02
N LYS A 43 -13.61 -8.70 -11.06
CA LYS A 43 -14.33 -9.08 -9.85
C LYS A 43 -13.53 -10.10 -9.04
N GLY A 44 -12.92 -11.09 -9.69
CA GLY A 44 -12.03 -12.06 -9.06
C GLY A 44 -10.82 -11.39 -8.39
N CYS A 45 -10.17 -10.46 -9.09
CA CYS A 45 -9.04 -9.68 -8.59
C CYS A 45 -9.41 -8.85 -7.35
N LEU A 46 -10.57 -8.18 -7.37
CA LEU A 46 -11.07 -7.42 -6.22
C LEU A 46 -11.37 -8.31 -5.00
N TYR A 47 -11.87 -9.54 -5.21
CA TYR A 47 -12.02 -10.49 -4.09
C TYR A 47 -10.67 -10.97 -3.53
N ILE A 48 -9.65 -11.13 -4.37
CA ILE A 48 -8.29 -11.46 -3.91
C ILE A 48 -7.73 -10.31 -3.06
N LEU A 49 -7.95 -9.06 -3.49
CA LEU A 49 -7.55 -7.87 -2.74
C LEU A 49 -8.31 -7.71 -1.43
N LEU A 50 -9.62 -7.96 -1.43
CA LEU A 50 -10.44 -7.97 -0.22
C LEU A 50 -9.92 -8.99 0.79
N GLY A 51 -9.38 -10.10 0.30
CA GLY A 51 -8.76 -11.13 1.13
C GLY A 51 -9.73 -11.75 2.13
N ASN A 52 -9.17 -12.34 3.18
CA ASN A 52 -9.91 -12.93 4.29
C ASN A 52 -9.31 -12.48 5.63
N GLU A 53 -9.58 -13.21 6.70
CA GLU A 53 -9.03 -12.89 8.03
C GLU A 53 -7.52 -13.16 8.11
N SER A 54 -7.02 -14.23 7.49
CA SER A 54 -5.61 -14.63 7.54
C SER A 54 -4.72 -13.85 6.57
N PHE A 55 -5.28 -13.33 5.48
CA PHE A 55 -4.54 -12.66 4.42
C PHE A 55 -5.28 -11.43 3.91
N PHE A 56 -4.61 -10.28 3.98
CA PHE A 56 -5.07 -9.02 3.39
C PHE A 56 -3.86 -8.25 2.84
N LEU A 57 -3.75 -8.19 1.51
CA LEU A 57 -2.59 -7.62 0.83
C LEU A 57 -2.47 -6.08 0.98
N PRO A 58 -3.55 -5.29 0.89
CA PRO A 58 -3.47 -3.82 0.93
C PRO A 58 -2.85 -3.22 2.20
N THR A 59 -2.80 -3.97 3.31
CA THR A 59 -2.22 -3.51 4.59
C THR A 59 -0.96 -4.30 4.97
N LYS A 60 -0.30 -4.99 4.03
CA LYS A 60 0.99 -5.62 4.33
C LYS A 60 2.05 -4.56 4.62
N HIS A 61 2.84 -4.79 5.67
CA HIS A 61 3.91 -3.90 6.13
C HIS A 61 5.12 -3.89 5.17
N SER A 62 4.92 -3.40 3.94
CA SER A 62 5.97 -3.27 2.94
C SER A 62 5.72 -2.05 2.05
N TRP A 63 6.61 -1.06 2.17
CA TRP A 63 6.55 0.16 1.37
C TRP A 63 6.54 -0.11 -0.13
N LYS A 64 7.33 -1.08 -0.59
CA LYS A 64 7.37 -1.50 -2.01
C LYS A 64 6.02 -2.02 -2.51
N ILE A 65 5.24 -2.69 -1.66
CA ILE A 65 3.91 -3.18 -2.02
C ILE A 65 2.95 -2.01 -2.10
N LEU A 66 2.92 -1.15 -1.08
CA LEU A 66 2.03 0.01 -1.05
C LEU A 66 2.29 0.94 -2.25
N GLU A 67 3.56 1.22 -2.54
CA GLU A 67 4.01 2.07 -3.64
C GLU A 67 3.43 1.65 -4.99
N LYS A 68 3.30 0.34 -5.22
CA LYS A 68 2.72 -0.18 -6.45
C LYS A 68 1.20 -0.32 -6.36
N LEU A 69 0.70 -0.90 -5.25
CA LEU A 69 -0.67 -1.37 -5.16
C LEU A 69 -1.69 -0.24 -4.92
N TRP A 70 -1.37 0.73 -4.06
CA TRP A 70 -2.32 1.77 -3.69
C TRP A 70 -2.69 2.69 -4.85
N PRO A 71 -1.74 3.16 -5.69
CA PRO A 71 -2.08 3.91 -6.89
C PRO A 71 -3.01 3.13 -7.82
N SER A 72 -2.73 1.84 -8.06
CA SER A 72 -3.56 0.98 -8.93
C SER A 72 -4.98 0.76 -8.36
N ILE A 73 -5.12 0.56 -7.04
CA ILE A 73 -6.44 0.48 -6.40
C ILE A 73 -7.20 1.80 -6.56
N ALA A 74 -6.53 2.93 -6.35
CA ALA A 74 -7.14 4.25 -6.41
C ALA A 74 -7.56 4.64 -7.82
N CYS A 75 -6.79 4.26 -8.84
CA CYS A 75 -6.97 4.67 -10.23
C CYS A 75 -7.71 3.65 -11.11
N THR A 76 -8.10 2.49 -10.57
CA THR A 76 -8.73 1.43 -11.38
C THR A 76 -10.00 1.92 -12.09
N LYS A 77 -10.06 1.73 -13.42
CA LYS A 77 -11.14 2.21 -14.29
C LYS A 77 -12.27 1.19 -14.50
N HIS A 78 -12.04 -0.06 -14.09
CA HIS A 78 -12.94 -1.18 -14.40
C HIS A 78 -14.09 -1.35 -13.39
N ALA A 79 -14.08 -0.60 -12.29
CA ALA A 79 -15.11 -0.67 -11.25
C ALA A 79 -16.37 0.15 -11.60
N ARG A 80 -16.98 -0.14 -12.76
CA ARG A 80 -18.18 0.57 -13.25
C ARG A 80 -19.49 -0.02 -12.75
N LYS A 81 -19.53 -1.34 -12.47
CA LYS A 81 -20.74 -2.02 -11.98
C LYS A 81 -20.89 -1.80 -10.48
N LEU A 82 -22.14 -1.73 -10.01
CA LEU A 82 -22.46 -1.59 -8.58
C LEU A 82 -21.77 -2.67 -7.73
N SER A 83 -21.74 -3.93 -8.21
CA SER A 83 -21.08 -5.02 -7.48
C SER A 83 -19.57 -4.82 -7.32
N THR A 84 -18.88 -4.26 -8.33
CA THR A 84 -17.44 -3.97 -8.25
C THR A 84 -17.15 -2.73 -7.42
N GLN A 85 -18.03 -1.72 -7.47
CA GLN A 85 -17.94 -0.54 -6.62
C GLN A 85 -18.12 -0.89 -5.14
N ASN A 86 -19.08 -1.75 -4.82
CA ASN A 86 -19.29 -2.27 -3.47
C ASN A 86 -18.06 -3.05 -2.97
N LEU A 87 -17.40 -3.84 -3.83
CA LEU A 87 -16.16 -4.52 -3.45
C LEU A 87 -15.04 -3.52 -3.12
N ILE A 88 -14.87 -2.46 -3.91
CA ILE A 88 -13.90 -1.40 -3.57
C ILE A 88 -14.25 -0.74 -2.23
N ASN A 89 -15.53 -0.46 -1.96
CA ASN A 89 -15.96 0.06 -0.65
C ASN A 89 -15.53 -0.88 0.48
N CYS A 90 -15.82 -2.17 0.37
CA CYS A 90 -15.42 -3.15 1.38
C CYS A 90 -13.90 -3.23 1.55
N ILE A 91 -13.12 -3.11 0.46
CA ILE A 91 -11.65 -3.04 0.54
C ILE A 91 -11.24 -1.79 1.31
N MET A 92 -11.77 -0.61 0.97
CA MET A 92 -11.44 0.65 1.64
C MET A 92 -11.81 0.65 3.12
N GLU A 93 -12.98 0.15 3.48
CA GLU A 93 -13.39 -0.02 4.88
C GLU A 93 -12.45 -0.96 5.64
N LYS A 94 -12.00 -2.04 4.99
CA LYS A 94 -11.08 -2.99 5.60
C LYS A 94 -9.66 -2.40 5.73
N ILE A 95 -9.21 -1.58 4.78
CA ILE A 95 -7.98 -0.79 4.91
C ILE A 95 -8.13 0.16 6.09
N TYR A 96 -9.19 0.97 6.15
CA TYR A 96 -9.43 1.91 7.26
C TYR A 96 -9.39 1.21 8.64
N LYS A 97 -9.97 0.02 8.76
CA LYS A 97 -10.01 -0.75 10.02
C LYS A 97 -8.68 -1.42 10.40
N ARG A 98 -7.83 -1.76 9.43
CA ARG A 98 -6.65 -2.61 9.65
C ARG A 98 -5.32 -1.93 9.36
N PHE A 99 -5.33 -0.79 8.69
CA PHE A 99 -4.10 -0.10 8.33
C PHE A 99 -3.49 0.52 9.58
N ASN A 100 -2.29 0.06 9.90
CA ASN A 100 -1.44 0.66 10.90
C ASN A 100 -0.26 1.31 10.18
N SER A 101 0.09 2.52 10.60
CA SER A 101 1.23 3.25 10.02
C SER A 101 2.48 2.38 10.07
N ILE A 102 3.14 2.24 8.92
CA ILE A 102 4.38 1.48 8.79
C ILE A 102 5.53 2.42 9.17
N ALA A 103 6.46 1.95 9.99
CA ALA A 103 7.68 2.71 10.27
C ALA A 103 8.46 2.94 8.96
N ILE A 104 8.87 4.19 8.72
CA ILE A 104 9.82 4.50 7.64
C ILE A 104 11.25 4.46 8.17
N ILE A 105 11.45 5.15 9.30
CA ILE A 105 12.71 5.21 10.03
C ILE A 105 12.59 4.31 11.25
N GLU A 106 13.40 3.26 11.28
CA GLU A 106 13.53 2.35 12.42
C GLU A 106 14.82 2.72 13.15
N ASN A 107 14.76 3.06 14.44
CA ASN A 107 15.94 3.34 15.24
C ASN A 107 16.04 2.30 16.35
N ILE A 108 17.11 1.51 16.34
CA ILE A 108 17.43 0.57 17.41
C ILE A 108 18.35 1.26 18.41
N ASN A 109 17.93 1.33 19.67
CA ASN A 109 18.74 1.91 20.73
C ASN A 109 19.98 1.04 21.01
N ASP A 110 21.08 1.68 21.43
CA ASP A 110 22.34 0.97 21.62
C ASP A 110 22.29 -0.03 22.78
N ILE A 111 21.42 0.22 23.78
CA ILE A 111 21.19 -0.71 24.90
C ILE A 111 20.66 -2.06 24.38
N SER A 112 19.64 -2.05 23.51
CA SER A 112 19.10 -3.29 22.93
C SER A 112 20.11 -3.98 22.04
N LYS A 113 20.92 -3.22 21.29
CA LYS A 113 22.02 -3.79 20.49
C LYS A 113 23.00 -4.54 21.38
N GLN A 114 23.44 -3.95 22.50
CA GLN A 114 24.42 -4.62 23.36
C GLN A 114 23.84 -5.86 24.03
N LYS A 115 22.59 -5.79 24.50
CA LYS A 115 21.92 -6.97 25.06
C LYS A 115 21.74 -8.09 24.04
N ALA A 116 21.49 -7.76 22.77
CA ALA A 116 21.40 -8.77 21.71
C ALA A 116 22.78 -9.41 21.42
N ILE A 117 23.87 -8.62 21.44
CA ILE A 117 25.24 -9.15 21.31
C ILE A 117 25.58 -10.08 22.47
N ASP A 118 25.20 -9.69 23.70
CA ASP A 118 25.42 -10.50 24.91
C ASP A 118 24.65 -11.83 24.85
N LEU A 119 23.43 -11.84 24.30
CA LEU A 119 22.57 -13.03 24.22
C LEU A 119 22.97 -14.02 23.12
N TRP A 120 23.53 -13.55 22.01
CA TRP A 120 23.81 -14.39 20.84
C TRP A 120 25.27 -14.82 20.75
N ARG A 121 26.13 -13.94 20.24
CA ARG A 121 27.58 -14.12 20.11
C ARG A 121 28.20 -12.75 19.91
N LYS A 122 29.46 -12.61 20.34
CA LYS A 122 30.24 -11.41 20.07
C LYS A 122 30.39 -11.23 18.56
N LEU A 123 29.79 -10.17 18.03
CA LEU A 123 29.93 -9.76 16.64
C LEU A 123 31.25 -9.01 16.45
N GLU A 124 31.93 -9.29 15.35
CA GLU A 124 33.11 -8.51 14.97
C GLU A 124 32.70 -7.12 14.45
N LYS A 125 33.64 -6.16 14.52
CA LYS A 125 33.38 -4.78 14.07
C LYS A 125 32.90 -4.73 12.61
N HIS A 126 33.50 -5.55 11.74
CA HIS A 126 33.14 -5.58 10.32
C HIS A 126 31.70 -6.06 10.07
N GLU A 127 31.18 -6.98 10.90
CA GLU A 127 29.80 -7.47 10.83
C GLU A 127 28.81 -6.39 11.27
N LEU A 128 29.16 -5.64 12.32
CA LEU A 128 28.36 -4.51 12.82
C LEU A 128 28.30 -3.37 11.79
N ASP A 129 29.43 -3.06 11.15
CA ASP A 129 29.48 -2.04 10.08
C ASP A 129 28.68 -2.49 8.84
N LEU A 130 28.71 -3.78 8.49
CA LEU A 130 27.86 -4.32 7.43
C LEU A 130 26.37 -4.19 7.78
N TYR A 131 25.99 -4.54 9.01
CA TYR A 131 24.62 -4.39 9.50
C TYR A 131 24.13 -2.95 9.41
N ASN A 132 24.92 -1.98 9.89
CA ASN A 132 24.57 -0.56 9.84
C ASN A 132 24.34 -0.10 8.40
N ARG A 133 25.20 -0.50 7.46
CA ARG A 133 25.02 -0.18 6.02
C ARG A 133 23.75 -0.77 5.44
N ILE A 134 23.41 -2.02 5.76
CA ILE A 134 22.17 -2.65 5.29
C ILE A 134 20.94 -1.92 5.87
N HIS A 135 21.01 -1.57 7.15
CA HIS A 135 19.96 -0.85 7.85
C HIS A 135 19.73 0.56 7.27
N GLU A 136 20.80 1.35 7.08
CA GLU A 136 20.74 2.67 6.43
C GLU A 136 20.15 2.58 5.03
N LYS A 137 20.62 1.62 4.21
CA LYS A 137 20.10 1.40 2.87
C LYS A 137 18.62 1.00 2.88
N ARG A 138 18.16 0.25 3.88
CA ARG A 138 16.74 -0.10 4.02
C ARG A 138 15.88 1.11 4.34
N ILE A 139 16.37 1.99 5.23
CA ILE A 139 15.69 3.26 5.53
C ILE A 139 15.61 4.11 4.27
N GLU A 140 16.71 4.27 3.53
CA GLU A 140 16.75 5.01 2.27
C GLU A 140 15.72 4.48 1.26
N ILE A 141 15.66 3.15 1.08
CA ILE A 141 14.68 2.50 0.21
C ILE A 141 13.24 2.78 0.68
N ASN A 142 12.97 2.73 1.99
CA ASN A 142 11.64 2.99 2.54
C ASN A 142 11.23 4.45 2.31
N ILE A 143 12.14 5.41 2.57
CA ILE A 143 11.91 6.84 2.33
C ILE A 143 11.60 7.08 0.84
N ASN A 144 12.42 6.51 -0.05
CA ASN A 144 12.20 6.66 -1.49
C ASN A 144 10.86 6.05 -1.94
N SER A 145 10.53 4.85 -1.44
CA SER A 145 9.25 4.20 -1.76
C SER A 145 8.04 4.99 -1.24
N TYR A 146 8.14 5.58 -0.05
CA TYR A 146 7.13 6.47 0.52
C TYR A 146 6.94 7.73 -0.33
N ASN A 147 8.03 8.42 -0.68
CA ASN A 147 7.97 9.63 -1.51
C ASN A 147 7.39 9.32 -2.89
N ASN A 148 7.83 8.22 -3.52
CA ASN A 148 7.29 7.77 -4.80
C ASN A 148 5.81 7.43 -4.72
N LEU A 149 5.36 6.78 -3.64
CA LEU A 149 3.94 6.49 -3.42
C LEU A 149 3.12 7.77 -3.33
N MET A 150 3.55 8.71 -2.50
CA MET A 150 2.90 10.00 -2.31
C MET A 150 2.84 10.79 -3.62
N GLU A 151 3.95 10.89 -4.35
CA GLU A 151 4.01 11.56 -5.65
C GLU A 151 3.13 10.89 -6.71
N LYS A 152 3.09 9.55 -6.78
CA LYS A 152 2.19 8.83 -7.69
C LYS A 152 0.73 9.16 -7.39
N LEU A 153 0.32 9.10 -6.12
CA LEU A 153 -1.06 9.44 -5.72
C LEU A 153 -1.41 10.90 -6.06
N ALA A 154 -0.50 11.84 -5.81
CA ALA A 154 -0.71 13.25 -6.13
C ALA A 154 -0.76 13.50 -7.65
N SER A 155 0.15 12.90 -8.42
CA SER A 155 0.18 13.03 -9.88
C SER A 155 -1.07 12.44 -10.53
N SER A 156 -1.62 11.35 -9.98
CA SER A 156 -2.87 10.76 -10.45
C SER A 156 -4.06 11.70 -10.33
N PHE A 157 -4.06 12.61 -9.34
CA PHE A 157 -5.12 13.61 -9.18
C PHE A 157 -5.17 14.59 -10.36
N TYR A 158 -4.01 15.03 -10.87
CA TYR A 158 -3.94 15.99 -11.98
C TYR A 158 -3.96 15.33 -13.36
N ASN A 159 -3.40 14.12 -13.51
CA ASN A 159 -3.16 13.51 -14.82
C ASN A 159 -4.31 12.64 -15.34
N HIS A 160 -5.33 12.37 -14.52
CA HIS A 160 -6.42 11.49 -14.90
C HIS A 160 -7.78 12.16 -14.76
N VAL A 161 -8.68 11.84 -15.70
CA VAL A 161 -10.12 12.08 -15.52
C VAL A 161 -10.62 11.10 -14.47
N LEU A 162 -10.49 11.49 -13.21
CA LEU A 162 -10.91 10.69 -12.06
C LEU A 162 -12.38 10.94 -11.74
N THR A 163 -13.08 9.88 -11.34
CA THR A 163 -14.38 10.02 -10.70
C THR A 163 -14.22 10.63 -9.30
N CYS A 164 -15.26 11.32 -8.82
CA CYS A 164 -15.35 11.83 -7.45
C CYS A 164 -14.97 10.77 -6.38
N ARG A 165 -15.33 9.51 -6.64
CA ARG A 165 -14.98 8.36 -5.79
C ARG A 165 -13.48 8.07 -5.76
N GLN A 166 -12.83 8.06 -6.92
CA GLN A 166 -11.38 7.82 -7.00
C GLN A 166 -10.61 8.95 -6.32
N GLN A 167 -11.08 10.20 -6.47
CA GLN A 167 -10.52 11.34 -5.74
C GLN A 167 -10.60 11.15 -4.21
N ILE A 168 -11.74 10.71 -3.68
CA ILE A 168 -11.89 10.37 -2.25
C ILE A 168 -10.89 9.30 -1.82
N ILE A 169 -10.73 8.23 -2.61
CA ILE A 169 -9.80 7.14 -2.30
C ILE A 169 -8.35 7.65 -2.27
N ILE A 170 -7.94 8.45 -3.26
CA ILE A 170 -6.60 9.06 -3.30
C ILE A 170 -6.36 9.92 -2.06
N MET A 171 -7.31 10.80 -1.72
CA MET A 171 -7.21 11.64 -0.54
C MET A 171 -7.12 10.81 0.74
N THR A 172 -7.96 9.79 0.89
CA THR A 172 -7.96 8.89 2.05
C THR A 172 -6.60 8.19 2.21
N PHE A 173 -6.03 7.70 1.11
CA PHE A 173 -4.70 7.09 1.12
C PHE A 173 -3.61 8.08 1.51
N MET A 174 -3.60 9.28 0.95
CA MET A 174 -2.61 10.29 1.34
C MET A 174 -2.73 10.66 2.83
N LEU A 175 -3.94 10.75 3.37
CA LEU A 175 -4.18 11.01 4.78
C LEU A 175 -3.65 9.88 5.68
N PHE A 176 -3.84 8.62 5.31
CA PHE A 176 -3.26 7.48 6.04
C PHE A 176 -1.74 7.47 6.04
N LEU A 177 -1.14 8.03 4.99
CA LEU A 177 0.32 8.06 4.81
C LEU A 177 0.97 9.24 5.52
N LEU A 178 0.22 10.20 6.07
CA LEU A 178 0.79 11.34 6.78
C LEU A 178 1.70 10.89 7.93
N GLN A 179 2.98 11.23 7.84
CA GLN A 179 3.97 10.93 8.87
C GLN A 179 4.59 12.22 9.42
N LYS A 180 4.82 12.26 10.73
CA LYS A 180 5.47 13.40 11.40
C LYS A 180 6.98 13.45 11.17
N GLN A 181 7.60 12.31 10.89
CA GLN A 181 9.06 12.17 10.84
C GLN A 181 9.66 12.56 9.49
N ILE A 182 8.83 12.65 8.44
CA ILE A 182 9.27 12.89 7.06
C ILE A 182 8.48 14.05 6.48
N GLN A 183 9.19 14.93 5.77
CA GLN A 183 8.55 16.03 5.06
C GLN A 183 7.64 15.50 3.96
N ILE A 184 6.42 16.02 3.91
CA ILE A 184 5.44 15.65 2.89
C ILE A 184 5.85 16.33 1.58
N PRO A 185 5.83 15.61 0.44
CA PRO A 185 6.12 16.24 -0.85
C PRO A 185 5.17 17.41 -1.15
N LEU A 186 5.70 18.49 -1.74
CA LEU A 186 4.93 19.72 -1.99
C LEU A 186 3.72 19.49 -2.90
N SER A 187 3.85 18.59 -3.88
CA SER A 187 2.75 18.17 -4.75
C SER A 187 1.56 17.64 -3.96
N CYS A 188 1.81 16.84 -2.93
CA CYS A 188 0.78 16.24 -2.08
C CYS A 188 0.10 17.31 -1.23
N ILE A 189 0.87 18.27 -0.69
CA ILE A 189 0.31 19.39 0.06
C ILE A 189 -0.61 20.23 -0.83
N ARG A 190 -0.19 20.51 -2.08
CA ARG A 190 -1.02 21.24 -3.05
C ARG A 190 -2.33 20.51 -3.31
N VAL A 191 -2.26 19.21 -3.60
CA VAL A 191 -3.47 18.38 -3.80
C VAL A 191 -4.38 18.45 -2.58
N MET A 192 -3.85 18.26 -1.36
CA MET A 192 -4.64 18.36 -0.13
C MET A 192 -5.30 19.73 0.06
N VAL A 193 -4.62 20.82 -0.31
CA VAL A 193 -5.19 22.18 -0.25
C VAL A 193 -6.27 22.38 -1.31
N ASP A 194 -6.04 21.90 -2.53
CA ASP A 194 -7.03 21.95 -3.62
C ASP A 194 -8.31 21.20 -3.21
N PHE A 195 -8.16 20.06 -2.53
CA PHE A 195 -9.25 19.27 -1.95
C PHE A 195 -10.12 20.07 -0.97
N LEU A 196 -9.58 21.05 -0.23
CA LEU A 196 -10.36 21.91 0.67
C LEU A 196 -11.31 22.86 -0.07
N THR A 197 -10.98 23.19 -1.32
CA THR A 197 -11.81 24.04 -2.18
C THR A 197 -12.77 23.24 -3.05
N HIS A 198 -12.79 21.91 -2.90
CA HIS A 198 -13.59 21.02 -3.74
C HIS A 198 -15.11 21.25 -3.56
N GLU A 199 -15.88 21.15 -4.65
CA GLU A 199 -17.32 21.42 -4.63
C GLU A 199 -18.11 20.45 -3.75
N ASN A 200 -17.66 19.19 -3.70
CA ASN A 200 -18.27 18.16 -2.85
C ASN A 200 -17.88 18.35 -1.37
N ASN A 201 -18.87 18.50 -0.50
CA ASN A 201 -18.68 18.72 0.92
C ASN A 201 -18.07 17.52 1.67
N ASP A 202 -18.36 16.30 1.21
CA ASP A 202 -17.80 15.07 1.80
C ASP A 202 -16.31 14.91 1.48
N ILE A 203 -15.86 15.60 0.43
CA ILE A 203 -14.46 15.63 0.02
C ILE A 203 -13.65 16.67 0.80
N ARG A 204 -14.30 17.75 1.24
CA ARG A 204 -13.65 18.82 2.01
C ARG A 204 -13.44 18.47 3.49
N LYS A 205 -14.25 17.57 4.03
CA LYS A 205 -14.26 17.20 5.46
C LYS A 205 -13.37 16.00 5.72
#